data_AF-A0A950C3R4-F1
#
_entry.id   AF-A0A950C3R4-F1
#
_cell.length_a   1.000
_cell.length_b   1.000
_cell.length_c   1.000
_cell.angle_alpha   90.00
_cell.angle_beta   90.00
_cell.angle_gamma   90.00
#
_symmetry.space_group_name_H-M   'P 1'
#
loop_
_entity.id
_entity.type
_entity.pdbx_description
1 polymer ?
#
loop_
_entity_poly.entity_id
_entity_poly.type
_entity_poly.pdbx_seq_one_letter_code
_entity_poly.pdbx_strand_id
1 'polypeptide(L)'
;PVTIRYGRAFQPDALMLGAVLAGLNCWDRAEDGRGRWWLVAGWLFLVLGFAAKVTAALVLIPLSVAIMRRRTTAELLFAVTALGPVLLWYAWANHLIESSGGSRASAENRAIWMTVLGISALGNPETLSHLWRFLAIRAFTPPGLALGIWGLCHRQRSQEPLDLWRVWGLTAAVTMALLAGKLHHEYYWLILAPPVAAGIGRGWTMLAEWGRGLAWGIGLVVLFSSAFLSRSTWQTTPEWEQLETAARLVQDVVPVGAWLVASEPLLYQADRRGCRLELTQRAAARAAAEWPQTGEGRIEGPLDLIDFYRTKGARFVADVAPDPGDEHRKALHEAIRRRYKARVGCASVLIAELSPSEISRHGQ
;
A
#
# COMPACT_ATOMS: atom_id res chain seq x y z
N PRO A 1 13.33 -1.88 8.96
CA PRO A 1 11.98 -1.53 9.47
C PRO A 1 10.86 -1.72 8.44
N VAL A 2 10.97 -1.08 7.27
CA VAL A 2 9.94 -1.10 6.20
C VAL A 2 9.51 -2.52 5.82
N THR A 3 10.47 -3.43 5.65
CA THR A 3 10.22 -4.84 5.32
C THR A 3 9.51 -5.61 6.43
N ILE A 4 9.78 -5.28 7.71
CA ILE A 4 9.10 -5.90 8.86
C ILE A 4 7.65 -5.41 8.92
N ARG A 5 7.41 -4.10 8.75
CA ARG A 5 6.06 -3.53 8.83
C ARG A 5 5.19 -4.05 7.68
N TYR A 6 5.68 -3.90 6.46
CA TYR A 6 4.88 -4.18 5.27
C TYR A 6 4.96 -5.62 4.78
N GLY A 7 5.96 -6.39 5.22
CA GLY A 7 5.95 -7.85 5.06
C GLY A 7 4.90 -8.55 5.93
N ARG A 8 4.36 -7.85 6.94
CA ARG A 8 3.27 -8.32 7.82
C ARG A 8 1.93 -7.62 7.57
N ALA A 9 1.91 -6.64 6.68
CA ALA A 9 0.68 -5.98 6.28
C ALA A 9 0.02 -6.77 5.14
N PHE A 10 -1.33 -6.77 5.10
CA PHE A 10 -2.06 -7.30 3.96
C PHE A 10 -1.99 -6.29 2.80
N GLN A 11 -0.86 -6.27 2.11
CA GLN A 11 -0.58 -5.38 0.98
C GLN A 11 0.12 -6.15 -0.14
N PRO A 12 -0.13 -5.80 -1.42
CA PRO A 12 0.48 -6.49 -2.54
C PRO A 12 1.99 -6.25 -2.65
N ASP A 13 2.52 -5.21 -1.99
CA ASP A 13 3.91 -4.76 -2.11
C ASP A 13 4.95 -5.82 -1.75
N ALA A 14 4.73 -6.55 -0.65
CA ALA A 14 5.66 -7.60 -0.21
C ALA A 14 5.63 -8.82 -1.14
N LEU A 15 4.43 -9.24 -1.57
CA LEU A 15 4.25 -10.31 -2.56
C LEU A 15 4.93 -9.94 -3.88
N MET A 16 4.69 -8.72 -4.35
CA MET A 16 5.29 -8.19 -5.56
C MET A 16 6.82 -8.21 -5.49
N LEU A 17 7.40 -7.67 -4.41
CA LEU A 17 8.85 -7.60 -4.28
C LEU A 17 9.48 -9.00 -4.17
N GLY A 18 8.85 -9.88 -3.39
CA GLY A 18 9.31 -11.26 -3.22
C GLY A 18 9.27 -12.05 -4.53
N ALA A 19 8.18 -11.93 -5.29
CA ALA A 19 8.05 -12.57 -6.59
C ALA A 19 9.09 -12.03 -7.59
N VAL A 20 9.26 -10.71 -7.67
CA VAL A 20 10.28 -10.12 -8.56
C VAL A 20 11.69 -10.59 -8.21
N LEU A 21 12.08 -10.57 -6.92
CA LEU A 21 13.39 -11.06 -6.48
C LEU A 21 13.58 -12.56 -6.76
N ALA A 22 12.55 -13.37 -6.55
CA ALA A 22 12.58 -14.79 -6.92
C ALA A 22 12.77 -14.97 -8.43
N GLY A 23 12.11 -14.15 -9.24
CA GLY A 23 12.27 -14.12 -10.69
C GLY A 23 13.71 -13.83 -11.12
N LEU A 24 14.31 -12.76 -10.59
CA LEU A 24 15.70 -12.40 -10.85
C LEU A 24 16.68 -13.50 -10.44
N ASN A 25 16.49 -14.10 -9.28
CA ASN A 25 17.33 -15.21 -8.80
C ASN A 25 17.20 -16.47 -9.68
N CYS A 26 16.02 -16.74 -10.23
CA CYS A 26 15.89 -17.83 -11.20
C CYS A 26 16.69 -17.53 -12.48
N TRP A 27 16.67 -16.28 -12.95
CA TRP A 27 17.40 -15.90 -14.16
C TRP A 27 18.91 -15.96 -13.95
N ASP A 28 19.39 -15.54 -12.78
CA ASP A 28 20.79 -15.71 -12.36
C ASP A 28 21.21 -17.21 -12.36
N ARG A 29 20.35 -18.11 -11.88
CA ARG A 29 20.61 -19.55 -11.93
C ARG A 29 20.61 -20.14 -13.34
N ALA A 30 19.76 -19.63 -14.23
CA ALA A 30 19.77 -20.03 -15.63
C ALA A 30 21.12 -19.68 -16.28
N GLU A 31 21.63 -18.48 -15.98
CA GLU A 31 22.92 -17.97 -16.44
C GLU A 31 24.13 -18.74 -15.89
N ASP A 32 24.01 -19.30 -14.69
CA ASP A 32 24.99 -20.22 -14.10
C ASP A 32 24.95 -21.64 -14.73
N GLY A 33 24.17 -21.84 -15.79
CA GLY A 33 24.07 -23.11 -16.50
C GLY A 33 23.21 -24.16 -15.79
N ARG A 34 22.41 -23.79 -14.78
CA ARG A 34 21.56 -24.73 -14.01
C ARG A 34 20.29 -25.19 -14.75
N GLY A 35 20.17 -24.87 -16.04
CA GLY A 35 19.11 -25.33 -16.94
C GLY A 35 18.10 -24.24 -17.34
N ARG A 36 17.55 -24.36 -18.56
CA ARG A 36 16.62 -23.38 -19.15
C ARG A 36 15.27 -23.27 -18.43
N TRP A 37 14.87 -24.27 -17.65
CA TRP A 37 13.62 -24.25 -16.90
C TRP A 37 13.57 -23.09 -15.88
N TRP A 38 14.74 -22.63 -15.41
CA TRP A 38 14.84 -21.47 -14.54
C TRP A 38 14.41 -20.17 -15.23
N LEU A 39 14.57 -20.02 -16.55
CA LEU A 39 14.05 -18.86 -17.27
C LEU A 39 12.51 -18.84 -17.22
N VAL A 40 11.88 -19.99 -17.41
CA VAL A 40 10.42 -20.15 -17.35
C VAL A 40 9.91 -19.91 -15.93
N ALA A 41 10.54 -20.50 -14.93
CA ALA A 41 10.19 -20.27 -13.53
C ALA A 41 10.32 -18.78 -13.16
N GLY A 42 11.41 -18.14 -13.59
CA GLY A 42 11.59 -16.72 -13.34
C GLY A 42 10.59 -15.85 -14.08
N TRP A 43 10.21 -16.21 -15.31
CA TRP A 43 9.13 -15.53 -16.03
C TRP A 43 7.80 -15.61 -15.27
N LEU A 44 7.43 -16.79 -14.74
CA LEU A 44 6.21 -16.96 -13.94
C LEU A 44 6.22 -16.08 -12.69
N PHE A 45 7.36 -15.98 -12.01
CA PHE A 45 7.52 -15.11 -10.85
C PHE A 45 7.45 -13.62 -11.22
N LEU A 46 8.00 -13.20 -12.36
CA LEU A 46 7.85 -11.83 -12.86
C LEU A 46 6.40 -11.51 -13.19
N VAL A 47 5.68 -12.41 -13.87
CA VAL A 47 4.24 -12.28 -14.14
C VAL A 47 3.47 -12.10 -12.84
N LEU A 48 3.73 -12.95 -11.84
CA LEU A 48 3.08 -12.85 -10.52
C LEU A 48 3.39 -11.51 -9.84
N GLY A 49 4.65 -11.07 -9.88
CA GLY A 49 5.07 -9.80 -9.29
C GLY A 49 4.39 -8.59 -9.94
N PHE A 50 4.33 -8.57 -11.28
CA PHE A 50 3.67 -7.50 -12.04
C PHE A 50 2.16 -7.53 -11.86
N ALA A 51 1.54 -8.71 -11.78
CA ALA A 51 0.12 -8.86 -11.53
C ALA A 51 -0.27 -8.43 -10.11
N ALA A 52 0.59 -8.70 -9.13
CA ALA A 52 0.38 -8.22 -7.76
C ALA A 52 0.45 -6.69 -7.69
N LYS A 53 1.42 -6.06 -8.37
CA LYS A 53 1.51 -4.60 -8.46
C LYS A 53 2.23 -4.14 -9.72
N VAL A 54 1.51 -3.53 -10.66
CA VAL A 54 2.04 -3.11 -11.97
C VAL A 54 3.20 -2.11 -11.86
N THR A 55 3.28 -1.32 -10.79
CA THR A 55 4.40 -0.39 -10.55
C THR A 55 5.75 -1.11 -10.47
N ALA A 56 5.76 -2.42 -10.22
CA ALA A 56 6.95 -3.25 -10.25
C ALA A 56 7.58 -3.39 -11.65
N ALA A 57 6.87 -3.03 -12.72
CA ALA A 57 7.40 -3.02 -14.07
C ALA A 57 8.69 -2.18 -14.19
N LEU A 58 8.93 -1.21 -13.29
CA LEU A 58 10.20 -0.48 -13.21
C LEU A 58 11.41 -1.40 -13.04
N VAL A 59 11.23 -2.60 -12.47
CA VAL A 59 12.31 -3.59 -12.27
C VAL A 59 12.76 -4.21 -13.60
N LEU A 60 12.01 -4.03 -14.69
CA LEU A 60 12.49 -4.37 -16.02
C LEU A 60 13.76 -3.59 -16.40
N ILE A 61 13.97 -2.38 -15.86
CA ILE A 61 15.20 -1.61 -16.12
C ILE A 61 16.45 -2.31 -15.55
N PRO A 62 16.54 -2.58 -14.24
CA PRO A 62 17.67 -3.33 -13.69
C PRO A 62 17.76 -4.77 -14.26
N LEU A 63 16.64 -5.43 -14.54
CA LEU A 63 16.64 -6.73 -15.22
C LEU A 63 17.25 -6.65 -16.63
N SER A 64 16.93 -5.60 -17.39
CA SER A 64 17.52 -5.38 -18.72
C SER A 64 19.03 -5.22 -18.64
N VAL A 65 19.53 -4.52 -17.61
CA VAL A 65 20.99 -4.43 -17.38
C VAL A 65 21.60 -5.79 -17.06
N ALA A 66 20.93 -6.63 -16.28
CA ALA A 66 21.40 -7.98 -15.99
C ALA A 66 21.47 -8.86 -17.26
N ILE A 67 20.42 -8.86 -18.08
CA ILE A 67 20.33 -9.68 -19.31
C ILE A 67 21.27 -9.17 -20.40
N MET A 68 21.25 -7.86 -20.66
CA MET A 68 22.00 -7.26 -21.79
C MET A 68 23.51 -7.36 -21.63
N ARG A 69 24.02 -7.61 -20.41
CA ARG A 69 25.44 -7.93 -20.16
C ARG A 69 25.92 -9.13 -20.96
N ARG A 70 25.04 -10.08 -21.27
CA ARG A 70 25.37 -11.33 -21.98
C ARG A 70 24.71 -11.45 -23.36
N ARG A 71 24.11 -10.35 -23.85
CA ARG A 71 23.70 -10.09 -25.25
C ARG A 71 22.65 -11.03 -25.87
N THR A 72 21.66 -11.49 -25.12
CA THR A 72 20.55 -12.31 -25.64
C THR A 72 19.26 -11.49 -25.77
N THR A 73 19.10 -10.77 -26.89
CA THR A 73 17.85 -10.01 -27.18
C THR A 73 16.60 -10.87 -27.04
N ALA A 74 16.68 -12.17 -27.35
CA ALA A 74 15.57 -13.12 -27.17
C ALA A 74 15.13 -13.27 -25.70
N GLU A 75 16.07 -13.30 -24.75
CA GLU A 75 15.76 -13.41 -23.32
C GLU A 75 15.18 -12.10 -22.80
N LEU A 76 15.66 -10.96 -23.27
CA LEU A 76 15.05 -9.66 -22.96
C LEU A 76 13.62 -9.58 -23.47
N LEU A 77 13.37 -9.96 -24.73
CA LEU A 77 12.02 -10.02 -25.29
C LEU A 77 11.13 -10.96 -24.48
N PHE A 78 11.65 -12.13 -24.11
CA PHE A 78 10.95 -13.08 -23.25
C PHE A 78 10.62 -12.46 -21.87
N ALA A 79 11.54 -11.71 -21.25
CA ALA A 79 11.29 -11.00 -19.99
C ALA A 79 10.14 -10.00 -20.12
N VAL A 80 10.15 -9.21 -21.20
CA VAL A 80 9.14 -8.18 -21.47
C VAL A 80 7.76 -8.79 -21.66
N THR A 81 7.66 -10.01 -22.22
CA THR A 81 6.35 -10.69 -22.34
C THR A 81 5.67 -10.97 -20.99
N ALA A 82 6.39 -10.93 -19.87
CA ALA A 82 5.79 -11.05 -18.54
C ALA A 82 4.80 -9.90 -18.21
N LEU A 83 4.86 -8.77 -18.93
CA LEU A 83 3.84 -7.71 -18.85
C LEU A 83 2.51 -8.09 -19.48
N GLY A 84 2.51 -9.05 -20.43
CA GLY A 84 1.33 -9.41 -21.22
C GLY A 84 0.09 -9.74 -20.37
N PRO A 85 0.16 -10.68 -19.41
CA PRO A 85 -0.99 -11.02 -18.56
C PRO A 85 -1.56 -9.83 -17.79
N VAL A 86 -0.69 -8.93 -17.32
CA VAL A 86 -1.10 -7.73 -16.57
C VAL A 86 -1.81 -6.73 -17.49
N LEU A 87 -1.25 -6.49 -18.68
CA LEU A 87 -1.87 -5.60 -19.67
C LEU A 87 -3.25 -6.13 -20.11
N LEU A 88 -3.38 -7.44 -20.33
CA LEU A 88 -4.65 -8.09 -20.65
C LEU A 88 -5.67 -7.94 -19.52
N TRP A 89 -5.24 -8.11 -18.25
CA TRP A 89 -6.10 -7.89 -17.10
C TRP A 89 -6.59 -6.45 -17.01
N TYR A 90 -5.72 -5.46 -17.19
CA TYR A 90 -6.13 -4.05 -17.16
C TYR A 90 -7.08 -3.69 -18.32
N ALA A 91 -6.86 -4.24 -19.52
CA ALA A 91 -7.77 -4.07 -20.64
C ALA A 91 -9.16 -4.65 -20.33
N TRP A 92 -9.19 -5.86 -19.78
CA TRP A 92 -10.43 -6.51 -19.35
C TRP A 92 -11.15 -5.77 -18.22
N ALA A 93 -10.41 -5.36 -17.18
CA ALA A 93 -10.96 -4.61 -16.06
C ALA A 93 -11.56 -3.27 -16.52
N ASN A 94 -10.91 -2.58 -17.46
CA ASN A 94 -11.45 -1.36 -18.05
C ASN A 94 -12.81 -1.62 -18.73
N HIS A 95 -12.90 -2.68 -19.54
CA HIS A 95 -14.14 -3.08 -20.20
C HIS A 95 -15.27 -3.40 -19.20
N LEU A 96 -14.96 -4.09 -18.10
CA LEU A 96 -15.93 -4.37 -17.03
C LEU A 96 -16.43 -3.11 -16.34
N ILE A 97 -15.56 -2.12 -16.11
CA ILE A 97 -15.93 -0.89 -15.40
C ILE A 97 -16.74 0.05 -16.30
N GLU A 98 -16.45 0.08 -17.60
CA GLU A 98 -17.26 0.82 -18.57
C GLU A 98 -18.68 0.24 -18.71
N SER A 99 -18.82 -1.08 -18.54
CA SER A 99 -20.11 -1.78 -18.66
C SER A 99 -20.90 -1.86 -17.34
N SER A 100 -20.25 -1.79 -16.18
CA SER A 100 -20.91 -1.84 -14.86
C SER A 100 -21.04 -0.43 -14.27
N GLY A 101 -22.26 0.08 -14.11
CA GLY A 101 -22.55 1.44 -13.59
C GLY A 101 -22.21 1.67 -12.11
N GLY A 102 -21.22 0.98 -11.54
CA GLY A 102 -20.77 1.08 -10.15
C GLY A 102 -19.62 2.06 -9.95
N SER A 103 -19.01 2.01 -8.76
CA SER A 103 -17.81 2.79 -8.43
C SER A 103 -16.66 2.49 -9.39
N ARG A 104 -16.03 3.55 -9.89
CA ARG A 104 -14.86 3.57 -10.77
C ARG A 104 -13.54 3.73 -10.03
N ALA A 105 -13.54 3.56 -8.71
CA ALA A 105 -12.34 3.70 -7.86
C ALA A 105 -11.13 2.90 -8.38
N SER A 106 -11.37 1.75 -9.02
CA SER A 106 -10.32 0.92 -9.61
C SER A 106 -9.87 1.38 -11.01
N ALA A 107 -10.75 1.98 -11.83
CA ALA A 107 -10.46 2.42 -13.21
C ALA A 107 -9.78 3.79 -13.29
N GLU A 108 -10.19 4.75 -12.46
CA GLU A 108 -9.69 6.14 -12.56
C GLU A 108 -8.31 6.35 -11.95
N ASN A 109 -7.68 5.27 -11.47
CA ASN A 109 -6.30 5.26 -11.00
C ASN A 109 -5.35 5.93 -12.00
N ARG A 110 -5.55 5.78 -13.31
CA ARG A 110 -4.72 6.45 -14.32
C ARG A 110 -4.72 7.97 -14.16
N ALA A 111 -5.89 8.60 -14.06
CA ALA A 111 -5.98 10.06 -13.93
C ALA A 111 -5.35 10.54 -12.60
N ILE A 112 -5.58 9.79 -11.52
CA ILE A 112 -4.97 10.05 -10.21
C ILE A 112 -3.44 9.93 -10.24
N TRP A 113 -2.89 8.96 -10.97
CA TRP A 113 -1.44 8.81 -11.11
C TRP A 113 -0.85 9.88 -12.01
N MET A 114 -1.49 10.21 -13.14
CA MET A 114 -1.01 11.24 -14.07
C MET A 114 -1.01 12.64 -13.44
N THR A 115 -1.95 12.95 -12.56
CA THR A 115 -1.97 14.23 -11.83
C THR A 115 -0.87 14.36 -10.79
N VAL A 116 -0.26 13.24 -10.36
CA VAL A 116 0.76 13.24 -9.30
C VAL A 116 2.16 12.92 -9.85
N LEU A 117 2.25 12.48 -11.11
CA LEU A 117 3.52 12.31 -11.81
C LEU A 117 4.18 13.67 -12.04
N GLY A 118 5.32 13.88 -11.39
CA GLY A 118 6.12 15.09 -11.54
C GLY A 118 7.04 15.33 -10.35
N ILE A 119 8.14 16.06 -10.59
CA ILE A 119 9.12 16.41 -9.56
C ILE A 119 8.73 17.66 -8.76
N SER A 120 7.68 18.38 -9.16
CA SER A 120 7.28 19.65 -8.55
C SER A 120 6.94 19.52 -7.06
N ALA A 121 6.42 18.36 -6.63
CA ALA A 121 6.13 18.08 -5.23
C ALA A 121 7.40 18.08 -4.34
N LEU A 122 8.59 17.86 -4.89
CA LEU A 122 9.86 17.97 -4.14
C LEU A 122 10.15 19.41 -3.69
N GLY A 123 9.56 20.41 -4.34
CA GLY A 123 9.67 21.82 -3.93
C GLY A 123 8.81 22.18 -2.72
N ASN A 124 7.90 21.30 -2.28
CA ASN A 124 7.06 21.54 -1.12
C ASN A 124 7.79 21.15 0.19
N PRO A 125 8.00 22.08 1.14
CA PRO A 125 8.65 21.79 2.43
C PRO A 125 8.00 20.64 3.22
N GLU A 126 6.68 20.49 3.14
CA GLU A 126 5.95 19.39 3.79
C GLU A 126 6.36 18.03 3.20
N THR A 127 6.53 17.96 1.88
CA THR A 127 6.98 16.75 1.19
C THR A 127 8.40 16.38 1.58
N LEU A 128 9.29 17.36 1.74
CA LEU A 128 10.66 17.13 2.20
C LEU A 128 10.71 16.66 3.66
N SER A 129 9.88 17.24 4.54
CA SER A 129 9.73 16.79 5.92
C SER A 129 9.26 15.33 6.00
N HIS A 130 8.25 14.98 5.20
CA HIS A 130 7.79 13.60 5.06
C HIS A 130 8.88 12.69 4.51
N LEU A 131 9.61 13.11 3.48
CA LEU A 131 10.69 12.34 2.88
C LEU A 131 11.75 12.00 3.92
N TRP A 132 12.22 12.97 4.69
CA TRP A 132 13.21 12.72 5.73
C TRP A 132 12.68 11.81 6.84
N ARG A 133 11.48 12.09 7.35
CA ARG A 133 10.83 11.26 8.38
C ARG A 133 10.63 9.81 7.91
N PHE A 134 10.19 9.61 6.68
CA PHE A 134 9.96 8.28 6.16
C PHE A 134 11.26 7.58 5.82
N LEU A 135 12.17 8.22 5.08
CA LEU A 135 13.43 7.60 4.68
C LEU A 135 14.32 7.25 5.88
N ALA A 136 14.54 8.19 6.81
CA ALA A 136 15.55 8.03 7.86
C ALA A 136 15.03 7.38 9.15
N ILE A 137 13.73 7.48 9.44
CA ILE A 137 13.18 7.04 10.74
C ILE A 137 12.19 5.88 10.57
N ARG A 138 11.27 5.98 9.60
CA ARG A 138 10.23 4.96 9.47
C ARG A 138 10.63 3.81 8.57
N ALA A 139 11.13 4.04 7.38
CA ALA A 139 11.41 3.01 6.40
C ALA A 139 12.74 2.32 6.70
N PHE A 140 13.80 3.11 6.87
CA PHE A 140 15.14 2.63 7.21
C PHE A 140 15.56 3.14 8.57
N THR A 141 16.62 2.56 9.12
CA THR A 141 17.30 3.10 10.30
C THR A 141 18.40 4.03 9.82
N PRO A 142 18.73 5.14 10.50
CA PRO A 142 19.85 6.00 10.07
C PRO A 142 21.17 5.24 9.87
N PRO A 143 21.62 4.35 10.81
CA PRO A 143 22.86 3.60 10.60
C PRO A 143 22.74 2.57 9.47
N GLY A 144 21.58 1.93 9.31
CA GLY A 144 21.37 0.96 8.23
C GLY A 144 21.35 1.62 6.86
N LEU A 145 20.73 2.80 6.73
CA LEU A 145 20.71 3.57 5.49
C LEU A 145 22.11 4.09 5.14
N ALA A 146 22.84 4.65 6.11
CA ALA A 146 24.21 5.12 5.91
C ALA A 146 25.14 3.97 5.47
N LEU A 147 25.06 2.82 6.14
CA LEU A 147 25.81 1.61 5.78
C LEU A 147 25.41 1.11 4.38
N GLY A 148 24.12 1.14 4.06
CA GLY A 148 23.58 0.76 2.75
C GLY A 148 24.11 1.65 1.62
N ILE A 149 24.02 2.96 1.78
CA ILE A 149 24.54 3.93 0.81
C ILE A 149 26.06 3.76 0.66
N TRP A 150 26.79 3.66 1.77
CA TRP A 150 28.24 3.48 1.72
C TRP A 150 28.64 2.20 0.98
N GLY A 151 28.01 1.05 1.27
CA GLY A 151 28.30 -0.21 0.59
C GLY A 151 27.84 -0.25 -0.87
N LEU A 152 26.81 0.52 -1.25
CA LEU A 152 26.45 0.69 -2.67
C LEU A 152 27.46 1.58 -3.40
N CYS A 153 27.86 2.70 -2.81
CA CYS A 153 28.78 3.67 -3.42
C CYS A 153 30.22 3.16 -3.47
N HIS A 154 30.63 2.31 -2.52
CA HIS A 154 31.97 1.77 -2.51
C HIS A 154 32.19 0.84 -3.69
N ARG A 155 33.12 1.20 -4.57
CA ARG A 155 33.46 0.43 -5.77
C ARG A 155 34.59 -0.53 -5.42
N GLN A 156 34.28 -1.82 -5.32
CA GLN A 156 35.34 -2.83 -5.28
C GLN A 156 36.10 -2.80 -6.61
N ARG A 157 37.44 -2.87 -6.55
CA ARG A 157 38.35 -2.79 -7.71
C ARG A 157 38.03 -3.80 -8.83
N SER A 158 37.33 -4.89 -8.52
CA SER A 158 36.92 -5.95 -9.45
C SER A 158 35.49 -5.80 -9.99
N GLN A 159 34.72 -4.80 -9.55
CA GLN A 159 33.32 -4.68 -9.95
C GLN A 159 33.16 -4.00 -11.31
N GLU A 160 32.40 -4.67 -12.17
CA GLU A 160 31.96 -4.18 -13.47
C GLU A 160 31.28 -2.80 -13.41
N PRO A 161 31.31 -2.03 -14.51
CA PRO A 161 30.77 -0.66 -14.57
C PRO A 161 29.27 -0.53 -14.29
N LEU A 162 28.46 -1.59 -14.43
CA LEU A 162 26.99 -1.53 -14.34
C LEU A 162 26.40 -2.52 -13.31
N ASP A 163 26.64 -2.26 -12.03
CA ASP A 163 26.08 -3.08 -10.93
C ASP A 163 24.54 -3.02 -10.83
N LEU A 164 23.90 -4.19 -10.84
CA LEU A 164 22.44 -4.36 -10.75
C LEU A 164 21.81 -3.55 -9.63
N TRP A 165 22.41 -3.61 -8.43
CA TRP A 165 21.85 -2.97 -7.24
C TRP A 165 21.96 -1.45 -7.28
N ARG A 166 23.00 -0.92 -7.94
CA ARG A 166 23.11 0.53 -8.20
C ARG A 166 22.07 0.98 -9.21
N VAL A 167 21.88 0.22 -10.29
CA VAL A 167 20.85 0.52 -11.29
C VAL A 167 19.47 0.48 -10.66
N TRP A 168 19.15 -0.58 -9.92
CA TRP A 168 17.89 -0.67 -9.18
C TRP A 168 17.74 0.52 -8.23
N GLY A 169 18.73 0.77 -7.37
CA GLY A 169 18.69 1.87 -6.41
C GLY A 169 18.43 3.22 -7.07
N LEU A 170 19.11 3.50 -8.19
CA LEU A 170 18.91 4.72 -8.96
C LEU A 170 17.52 4.78 -9.60
N THR A 171 17.08 3.72 -10.28
CA THR A 171 15.75 3.65 -10.90
C THR A 171 14.64 3.82 -9.85
N ALA A 172 14.77 3.18 -8.71
CA ALA A 172 13.84 3.31 -7.58
C ALA A 172 13.84 4.74 -7.03
N ALA A 173 15.02 5.36 -6.84
CA ALA A 173 15.13 6.75 -6.36
C ALA A 173 14.51 7.75 -7.35
N VAL A 174 14.78 7.61 -8.64
CA VAL A 174 14.18 8.44 -9.70
C VAL A 174 12.67 8.25 -9.74
N THR A 175 12.19 7.00 -9.66
CA THR A 175 10.74 6.72 -9.60
C THR A 175 10.11 7.37 -8.37
N MET A 176 10.80 7.34 -7.23
CA MET A 176 10.30 7.97 -6.01
C MET A 176 10.28 9.50 -6.10
N ALA A 177 11.27 10.10 -6.74
CA ALA A 177 11.27 11.53 -7.03
C ALA A 177 10.12 11.94 -7.96
N LEU A 178 9.83 11.15 -8.99
CA LEU A 178 8.70 11.37 -9.91
C LEU A 178 7.33 11.19 -9.24
N LEU A 179 7.28 10.42 -8.15
CA LEU A 179 6.09 10.14 -7.36
C LEU A 179 6.09 10.86 -6.00
N ALA A 180 6.83 11.97 -5.90
CA ALA A 180 7.04 12.68 -4.63
C ALA A 180 5.72 13.03 -3.92
N GLY A 181 4.67 13.40 -4.67
CA GLY A 181 3.34 13.70 -4.10
C GLY A 181 2.63 12.50 -3.45
N LYS A 182 3.10 11.27 -3.69
CA LYS A 182 2.59 10.03 -3.06
C LYS A 182 3.52 9.47 -1.97
N LEU A 183 4.67 10.08 -1.70
CA LEU A 183 5.65 9.57 -0.74
C LEU A 183 5.20 9.58 0.72
N HIS A 184 4.05 10.19 1.01
CA HIS A 184 3.38 10.09 2.31
C HIS A 184 2.90 8.67 2.63
N HIS A 185 2.76 7.81 1.61
CA HIS A 185 2.48 6.39 1.79
C HIS A 185 3.78 5.62 2.05
N GLU A 186 4.03 5.21 3.30
CA GLU A 186 5.33 4.65 3.68
C GLU A 186 5.69 3.32 2.99
N TYR A 187 4.71 2.57 2.47
CA TYR A 187 4.96 1.30 1.78
C TYR A 187 5.68 1.48 0.43
N TYR A 188 5.59 2.64 -0.22
CA TYR A 188 6.31 2.85 -1.49
C TYR A 188 7.83 2.80 -1.33
N TRP A 189 8.34 3.11 -0.13
CA TRP A 189 9.76 3.00 0.19
C TRP A 189 10.28 1.56 0.17
N LEU A 190 9.39 0.55 0.17
CA LEU A 190 9.76 -0.86 0.12
C LEU A 190 10.55 -1.22 -1.16
N ILE A 191 10.34 -0.47 -2.26
CA ILE A 191 11.08 -0.69 -3.51
C ILE A 191 12.60 -0.44 -3.40
N LEU A 192 13.01 0.36 -2.41
CA LEU A 192 14.42 0.62 -2.10
C LEU A 192 15.02 -0.45 -1.17
N ALA A 193 14.22 -1.34 -0.60
CA ALA A 193 14.71 -2.33 0.35
C ALA A 193 15.77 -3.29 -0.24
N PRO A 194 15.62 -3.85 -1.47
CA PRO A 194 16.65 -4.72 -2.03
C PRO A 194 18.02 -4.05 -2.25
N PRO A 195 18.13 -2.88 -2.94
CA PRO A 195 19.43 -2.25 -3.11
C PRO A 195 20.04 -1.80 -1.78
N VAL A 196 19.23 -1.30 -0.83
CA VAL A 196 19.74 -0.94 0.51
C VAL A 196 20.25 -2.18 1.25
N ALA A 197 19.55 -3.32 1.17
CA ALA A 197 20.00 -4.57 1.78
C ALA A 197 21.32 -5.08 1.17
N ALA A 198 21.45 -5.02 -0.16
CA ALA A 198 22.70 -5.37 -0.86
C ALA A 198 23.86 -4.44 -0.43
N GLY A 199 23.58 -3.14 -0.32
CA GLY A 199 24.52 -2.15 0.22
C GLY A 199 24.94 -2.45 1.65
N ILE A 200 23.99 -2.77 2.54
CA ILE A 200 24.26 -3.12 3.93
C ILE A 200 25.18 -4.34 3.97
N GLY A 201 24.88 -5.39 3.20
CA GLY A 201 25.72 -6.59 3.12
C GLY A 201 27.16 -6.27 2.73
N ARG A 202 27.35 -5.47 1.66
CA ARG A 202 28.69 -5.05 1.20
C ARG A 202 29.43 -4.20 2.23
N GLY A 203 28.77 -3.18 2.77
CA GLY A 203 29.35 -2.32 3.81
C GLY A 203 29.71 -3.12 5.05
N TRP A 204 28.89 -4.10 5.42
CA TRP A 204 29.18 -4.97 6.55
C TRP A 204 30.42 -5.85 6.32
N THR A 205 30.57 -6.42 5.13
CA THR A 205 31.79 -7.18 4.78
C THR A 205 33.04 -6.31 4.92
N MET A 206 32.98 -5.06 4.45
CA MET A 206 34.10 -4.11 4.60
C MET A 206 34.40 -3.78 6.07
N LEU A 207 33.37 -3.58 6.90
CA LEU A 207 33.57 -3.39 8.35
C LEU A 207 34.23 -4.61 8.98
N ALA A 208 33.86 -5.82 8.55
CA ALA A 208 34.42 -7.05 9.08
C ALA A 208 35.91 -7.21 8.73
N GLU A 209 36.33 -6.72 7.56
CA GLU A 209 37.73 -6.64 7.14
C GLU A 209 38.53 -5.65 8.01
N TRP A 210 37.91 -4.51 8.40
CA TRP A 210 38.55 -3.54 9.31
C TRP A 210 38.62 -4.04 10.75
N GLY A 211 37.58 -4.76 11.20
CA GLY A 211 37.52 -5.33 12.52
C GLY A 211 36.21 -6.05 12.78
N ARG A 212 36.30 -7.36 13.07
CA ARG A 212 35.11 -8.19 13.36
C ARG A 212 34.26 -7.63 14.50
N GLY A 213 34.90 -7.10 15.56
CA GLY A 213 34.19 -6.49 16.69
C GLY A 213 33.38 -5.25 16.28
N LEU A 214 33.92 -4.40 15.40
CA LEU A 214 33.22 -3.24 14.87
C LEU A 214 32.00 -3.67 14.03
N ALA A 215 32.16 -4.66 13.15
CA ALA A 215 31.07 -5.19 12.34
C ALA A 215 29.93 -5.75 13.21
N TRP A 216 30.27 -6.51 14.26
CA TRP A 216 29.29 -7.00 15.23
C TRP A 216 28.60 -5.86 15.99
N GLY A 217 29.36 -4.86 16.46
CA GLY A 217 28.82 -3.70 17.17
C GLY A 217 27.82 -2.90 16.32
N ILE A 218 28.21 -2.53 15.09
CA ILE A 218 27.31 -1.87 14.14
C ILE A 218 26.10 -2.74 13.82
N GLY A 219 26.30 -4.06 13.73
CA GLY A 219 25.23 -4.99 13.51
C GLY A 219 24.16 -5.03 14.59
N LEU A 220 24.59 -5.06 15.84
CA LEU A 220 23.69 -4.98 17.00
C LEU A 220 22.94 -3.65 17.00
N VAL A 221 23.60 -2.54 16.66
CA VAL A 221 22.94 -1.22 16.55
C VAL A 221 21.86 -1.22 15.47
N VAL A 222 22.15 -1.75 14.28
CA VAL A 222 21.18 -1.84 13.18
C VAL A 222 19.99 -2.74 13.55
N LEU A 223 20.25 -3.87 14.19
CA LEU A 223 19.23 -4.81 14.66
C LEU A 223 18.33 -4.18 15.72
N PHE A 224 18.91 -3.60 16.79
CA PHE A 224 18.16 -2.98 17.88
C PHE A 224 17.35 -1.77 17.38
N SER A 225 17.95 -0.93 16.54
CA SER A 225 17.24 0.18 15.90
C SER A 225 16.06 -0.31 15.06
N SER A 226 16.23 -1.43 14.34
CA SER A 226 15.16 -2.01 13.54
C SER A 226 14.02 -2.54 14.40
N ALA A 227 14.32 -3.23 15.49
CA ALA A 227 13.33 -3.71 16.47
C ALA A 227 12.58 -2.54 17.11
N PHE A 228 13.31 -1.54 17.62
CA PHE A 228 12.72 -0.36 18.25
C PHE A 228 11.80 0.42 17.30
N LEU A 229 12.27 0.71 16.08
CA LEU A 229 11.50 1.47 15.10
C LEU A 229 10.32 0.67 14.54
N SER A 230 10.35 -0.67 14.58
CA SER A 230 9.23 -1.52 14.15
C SER A 230 8.28 -1.91 15.29
N ARG A 231 8.50 -1.42 16.53
CA ARG A 231 7.70 -1.82 17.71
C ARG A 231 6.18 -1.66 17.52
N SER A 232 5.76 -0.59 16.83
CA SER A 232 4.34 -0.29 16.61
C SER A 232 3.64 -1.30 15.71
N THR A 233 4.39 -2.10 14.94
CA THR A 233 3.83 -3.20 14.12
C THR A 233 3.29 -4.33 14.98
N TRP A 234 3.70 -4.41 16.25
CA TRP A 234 3.32 -5.46 17.18
C TRP A 234 2.25 -5.00 18.18
N GLN A 235 1.69 -3.80 17.99
CA GLN A 235 0.71 -3.20 18.89
C GLN A 235 -0.62 -3.09 18.15
N THR A 236 -1.69 -3.56 18.78
CA THR A 236 -3.06 -3.26 18.37
C THR A 236 -3.39 -1.85 18.81
N THR A 237 -3.97 -1.04 17.93
CA THR A 237 -4.44 0.31 18.30
C THR A 237 -5.69 0.20 19.17
N PRO A 238 -5.91 1.12 20.13
CA PRO A 238 -7.10 1.09 21.01
C PRO A 238 -8.42 0.98 20.24
N GLU A 239 -8.54 1.71 19.12
CA GLU A 239 -9.69 1.63 18.21
C GLU A 239 -10.01 0.20 17.75
N TRP A 240 -8.99 -0.64 17.58
CA TRP A 240 -9.16 -2.00 17.03
C TRP A 240 -9.34 -3.05 18.12
N GLU A 241 -9.16 -2.71 19.39
CA GLU A 241 -9.37 -3.65 20.51
C GLU A 241 -10.83 -4.16 20.53
N GLN A 242 -11.78 -3.35 20.10
CA GLN A 242 -13.20 -3.68 20.10
C GLN A 242 -13.73 -4.09 18.72
N LEU A 243 -12.86 -4.19 17.70
CA LEU A 243 -13.27 -4.44 16.31
C LEU A 243 -14.01 -5.77 16.16
N GLU A 244 -13.53 -6.84 16.79
CA GLU A 244 -14.20 -8.15 16.73
C GLU A 244 -15.59 -8.12 17.37
N THR A 245 -15.72 -7.46 18.52
CA THR A 245 -17.01 -7.29 19.21
C THR A 245 -17.98 -6.47 18.36
N ALA A 246 -17.50 -5.34 17.81
CA ALA A 246 -18.28 -4.49 16.91
C ALA A 246 -18.73 -5.27 15.66
N ALA A 247 -17.86 -6.09 15.08
CA ALA A 247 -18.15 -6.91 13.91
C ALA A 247 -19.24 -7.95 14.17
N ARG A 248 -19.22 -8.64 15.32
CA ARG A 248 -20.28 -9.59 15.71
C ARG A 248 -21.63 -8.88 15.86
N LEU A 249 -21.66 -7.72 16.51
CA LEU A 249 -22.88 -6.92 16.63
C LEU A 249 -23.42 -6.45 15.27
N VAL A 250 -22.53 -6.09 14.35
CA VAL A 250 -22.91 -5.80 12.96
C VAL A 250 -23.49 -7.04 12.29
N GLN A 251 -22.91 -8.22 12.50
CA GLN A 251 -23.42 -9.45 11.91
C GLN A 251 -24.82 -9.81 12.38
N ASP A 252 -25.11 -9.59 13.66
CA ASP A 252 -26.41 -9.87 14.29
C ASP A 252 -27.52 -8.93 13.78
N VAL A 253 -27.17 -7.69 13.44
CA VAL A 253 -28.15 -6.64 13.11
C VAL A 253 -28.29 -6.41 11.61
N VAL A 254 -27.18 -6.48 10.87
CA VAL A 254 -27.13 -6.14 9.44
C VAL A 254 -27.26 -7.42 8.60
N PRO A 255 -28.31 -7.56 7.76
CA PRO A 255 -28.45 -8.70 6.87
C PRO A 255 -27.29 -8.82 5.87
N VAL A 256 -26.90 -10.05 5.51
CA VAL A 256 -25.77 -10.33 4.59
C VAL A 256 -25.89 -9.63 3.23
N GLY A 257 -27.11 -9.48 2.71
CA GLY A 257 -27.38 -8.82 1.43
C GLY A 257 -27.52 -7.29 1.51
N ALA A 258 -27.57 -6.71 2.71
CA ALA A 258 -27.74 -5.27 2.88
C ALA A 258 -26.39 -4.55 2.77
N TRP A 259 -26.39 -3.41 2.08
CA TRP A 259 -25.20 -2.56 1.99
C TRP A 259 -25.00 -1.76 3.27
N LEU A 260 -23.78 -1.85 3.80
CA LEU A 260 -23.33 -1.19 5.02
C LEU A 260 -22.33 -0.07 4.72
N VAL A 261 -22.54 1.12 5.27
CA VAL A 261 -21.50 2.16 5.32
C VAL A 261 -20.69 1.95 6.59
N ALA A 262 -19.42 1.59 6.47
CA ALA A 262 -18.54 1.38 7.63
C ALA A 262 -17.07 1.54 7.26
N SER A 263 -16.19 1.63 8.26
CA SER A 263 -14.75 1.60 8.01
C SER A 263 -14.33 0.28 7.36
N GLU A 264 -13.31 0.30 6.51
CA GLU A 264 -12.83 -0.90 5.80
C GLU A 264 -12.52 -2.09 6.73
N PRO A 265 -11.87 -1.91 7.91
CA PRO A 265 -11.64 -3.02 8.84
C PRO A 265 -12.94 -3.63 9.38
N LEU A 266 -13.96 -2.80 9.65
CA LEU A 266 -15.24 -3.29 10.17
C LEU A 266 -16.03 -4.02 9.09
N LEU A 267 -16.02 -3.53 7.84
CA LEU A 267 -16.61 -4.24 6.70
C LEU A 267 -15.99 -5.63 6.51
N TYR A 268 -14.66 -5.70 6.56
CA TYR A 268 -13.91 -6.96 6.44
C TYR A 268 -14.22 -7.91 7.60
N GLN A 269 -14.07 -7.46 8.84
CA GLN A 269 -14.25 -8.30 10.03
C GLN A 269 -15.71 -8.77 10.20
N ALA A 270 -16.68 -7.94 9.84
CA ALA A 270 -18.09 -8.28 9.90
C ALA A 270 -18.56 -9.14 8.71
N ASP A 271 -17.71 -9.36 7.69
CA ASP A 271 -18.10 -10.02 6.43
C ASP A 271 -19.38 -9.39 5.85
N ARG A 272 -19.34 -8.06 5.65
CA ARG A 272 -20.45 -7.29 5.08
C ARG A 272 -20.00 -6.52 3.86
N ARG A 273 -20.86 -6.50 2.84
CA ARG A 273 -20.67 -5.69 1.65
C ARG A 273 -21.12 -4.26 1.92
N GLY A 274 -20.44 -3.29 1.31
CA GLY A 274 -20.93 -1.92 1.30
C GLY A 274 -19.86 -0.91 0.95
N CYS A 275 -19.98 0.28 1.54
CA CYS A 275 -19.23 1.46 1.16
C CYS A 275 -18.34 1.94 2.31
N ARG A 276 -17.13 2.40 1.99
CA ARG A 276 -16.20 2.89 3.01
C ARG A 276 -16.70 4.18 3.64
N LEU A 277 -16.73 4.22 4.98
CA LEU A 277 -16.89 5.44 5.74
C LEU A 277 -15.54 6.17 5.79
N GLU A 278 -15.53 7.44 5.38
CA GLU A 278 -14.35 8.31 5.42
C GLU A 278 -14.60 9.44 6.42
N LEU A 279 -13.65 9.67 7.32
CA LEU A 279 -13.83 10.59 8.45
C LEU A 279 -13.41 12.04 8.18
N THR A 280 -12.74 12.31 7.06
CA THR A 280 -12.31 13.66 6.68
C THR A 280 -13.06 14.15 5.45
N GLN A 281 -13.29 15.47 5.36
CA GLN A 281 -13.94 16.09 4.20
C GLN A 281 -13.27 15.70 2.87
N ARG A 282 -11.94 15.78 2.80
CA ARG A 282 -11.20 15.46 1.58
C ARG A 282 -11.36 13.99 1.17
N ALA A 283 -11.33 13.08 2.15
CA ALA A 283 -11.47 11.65 1.87
C ALA A 283 -12.91 11.29 1.51
N ALA A 284 -13.89 11.91 2.15
CA ALA A 284 -15.30 11.78 1.81
C ALA A 284 -15.61 12.28 0.40
N ALA A 285 -15.14 13.48 0.04
CA ALA A 285 -15.29 14.02 -1.31
C ALA A 285 -14.62 13.13 -2.37
N ARG A 286 -13.42 12.59 -2.08
CA ARG A 286 -12.75 11.62 -2.95
C ARG A 286 -13.59 10.36 -3.13
N ALA A 287 -14.09 9.77 -2.05
CA ALA A 287 -14.84 8.52 -2.11
C ALA A 287 -16.16 8.68 -2.89
N ALA A 288 -16.82 9.84 -2.78
CA ALA A 288 -18.00 10.14 -3.59
C ALA A 288 -17.63 10.34 -5.08
N ALA A 289 -16.52 11.03 -5.38
CA ALA A 289 -16.05 11.26 -6.75
C ALA A 289 -15.70 9.98 -7.52
N GLU A 290 -15.54 8.84 -6.82
CA GLU A 290 -15.35 7.53 -7.46
C GLU A 290 -16.60 7.01 -8.17
N TRP A 291 -17.78 7.63 -7.98
CA TRP A 291 -19.02 7.21 -8.60
C TRP A 291 -19.36 8.07 -9.82
N PRO A 292 -19.84 7.46 -10.93
CA PRO A 292 -20.33 8.24 -12.05
C PRO A 292 -21.53 9.11 -11.61
N GLN A 293 -21.58 10.35 -12.10
CA GLN A 293 -22.67 11.34 -11.85
C GLN A 293 -22.68 12.01 -10.46
N THR A 294 -21.55 12.51 -9.96
CA THR A 294 -21.55 13.48 -8.86
C THR A 294 -22.01 14.87 -9.32
N GLY A 295 -23.26 14.98 -9.78
CA GLY A 295 -24.01 16.24 -9.84
C GLY A 295 -24.81 16.50 -8.55
N GLU A 296 -24.88 15.50 -7.66
CA GLU A 296 -25.37 15.63 -6.30
C GLU A 296 -24.39 16.52 -5.51
N GLY A 297 -24.89 17.39 -4.64
CA GLY A 297 -24.17 18.55 -4.11
C GLY A 297 -22.81 18.26 -3.46
N ARG A 298 -22.05 19.33 -3.23
CA ARG A 298 -20.70 19.26 -2.63
C ARG A 298 -20.74 18.41 -1.35
N ILE A 299 -20.02 17.29 -1.33
CA ILE A 299 -19.85 16.45 -0.13
C ILE A 299 -18.91 17.20 0.81
N GLU A 300 -19.43 17.70 1.94
CA GLU A 300 -18.67 18.53 2.88
C GLU A 300 -18.12 17.72 4.06
N GLY A 301 -18.63 16.51 4.29
CA GLY A 301 -18.11 15.65 5.35
C GLY A 301 -18.63 14.21 5.37
N PRO A 302 -18.30 13.47 6.44
CA PRO A 302 -18.67 12.06 6.59
C PRO A 302 -20.18 11.81 6.59
N LEU A 303 -20.96 12.76 7.15
CA LEU A 303 -22.41 12.64 7.20
C LEU A 303 -23.03 12.75 5.79
N ASP A 304 -22.57 13.70 4.98
CA ASP A 304 -23.02 13.85 3.59
C ASP A 304 -22.63 12.64 2.76
N LEU A 305 -21.48 12.02 3.04
CA LEU A 305 -21.07 10.77 2.40
C LEU A 305 -22.01 9.62 2.76
N ILE A 306 -22.44 9.50 4.02
CA ILE A 306 -23.44 8.50 4.43
C ILE A 306 -24.75 8.73 3.68
N ASP A 307 -25.20 9.98 3.56
CA ASP A 307 -26.38 10.33 2.78
C ASP A 307 -26.23 10.00 1.30
N PHE A 308 -25.08 10.29 0.72
CA PHE A 308 -24.75 9.94 -0.66
C PHE A 308 -24.82 8.41 -0.86
N TYR A 309 -24.20 7.60 -0.01
CA TYR A 309 -24.30 6.16 -0.15
C TYR A 309 -25.71 5.62 0.10
N ARG A 310 -26.51 6.28 0.94
CA ARG A 310 -27.92 5.97 1.07
C ARG A 310 -28.67 6.15 -0.26
N THR A 311 -28.42 7.22 -1.02
CA THR A 311 -29.03 7.39 -2.36
C THR A 311 -28.58 6.31 -3.35
N LYS A 312 -27.41 5.69 -3.12
CA LYS A 312 -26.89 4.54 -3.89
C LYS A 312 -27.36 3.18 -3.38
N GLY A 313 -28.20 3.13 -2.34
CA GLY A 313 -28.81 1.89 -1.83
C GLY A 313 -28.21 1.34 -0.53
N ALA A 314 -27.30 2.05 0.13
CA ALA A 314 -26.87 1.69 1.47
C ALA A 314 -28.04 1.76 2.46
N ARG A 315 -28.23 0.70 3.26
CA ARG A 315 -29.36 0.59 4.21
C ARG A 315 -28.93 0.79 5.65
N PHE A 316 -27.66 0.59 5.96
CA PHE A 316 -27.11 0.70 7.30
C PHE A 316 -25.84 1.53 7.29
N VAL A 317 -25.55 2.15 8.43
CA VAL A 317 -24.23 2.69 8.77
C VAL A 317 -23.79 2.05 10.08
N ALA A 318 -22.51 1.69 10.16
CA ALA A 318 -21.88 1.25 11.39
C ALA A 318 -20.50 1.88 11.55
N ASP A 319 -20.16 2.22 12.79
CA ASP A 319 -18.84 2.74 13.13
C ASP A 319 -18.43 2.26 14.53
N VAL A 320 -17.15 1.92 14.67
CA VAL A 320 -16.56 1.53 15.96
C VAL A 320 -16.62 2.75 16.89
N ALA A 321 -16.78 2.50 18.20
CA ALA A 321 -16.82 3.58 19.17
C ALA A 321 -15.56 4.46 19.07
N PRO A 322 -15.72 5.79 19.10
CA PRO A 322 -14.59 6.71 19.01
C PRO A 322 -13.71 6.58 20.24
N ASP A 323 -12.42 6.85 20.07
CA ASP A 323 -11.53 7.04 21.21
C ASP A 323 -12.07 8.15 22.13
N PRO A 324 -11.86 8.07 23.46
CA PRO A 324 -12.39 9.07 24.40
C PRO A 324 -11.95 10.51 24.12
N GLY A 325 -10.89 10.74 23.33
CA GLY A 325 -10.42 12.06 22.91
C GLY A 325 -10.87 12.52 21.51
N ASP A 326 -11.59 11.69 20.74
CA ASP A 326 -11.99 12.02 19.37
C ASP A 326 -13.36 12.72 19.32
N GLU A 327 -13.36 14.02 19.61
CA GLU A 327 -14.56 14.85 19.63
C GLU A 327 -15.26 14.93 18.26
N HIS A 328 -14.52 14.87 17.16
CA HIS A 328 -15.12 14.94 15.81
C HIS A 328 -15.94 13.70 15.52
N ARG A 329 -15.44 12.52 15.87
CA ARG A 329 -16.14 11.26 15.66
C ARG A 329 -17.29 11.06 16.64
N LYS A 330 -17.18 11.56 17.88
CA LYS A 330 -18.33 11.67 18.80
C LYS A 330 -19.44 12.53 18.21
N ALA A 331 -19.11 13.72 17.70
CA ALA A 331 -20.08 14.60 17.05
C ALA A 331 -20.72 13.95 15.82
N LEU A 332 -19.97 13.18 15.03
CA LEU A 332 -20.50 12.37 13.94
C LEU A 332 -21.49 11.31 14.45
N HIS A 333 -21.16 10.58 15.52
CA HIS A 333 -22.05 9.58 16.12
C HIS A 333 -23.36 10.21 16.60
N GLU A 334 -23.30 11.38 17.23
CA GLU A 334 -24.49 12.14 17.63
C GLU A 334 -25.30 12.62 16.43
N ALA A 335 -24.66 13.09 15.36
CA ALA A 335 -25.35 13.47 14.12
C ALA A 335 -26.05 12.27 13.47
N ILE A 336 -25.41 11.10 13.45
CA ILE A 336 -26.00 9.85 12.96
C ILE A 336 -27.23 9.47 13.80
N ARG A 337 -27.13 9.51 15.14
CA ARG A 337 -28.25 9.22 16.04
C ARG A 337 -29.43 10.17 15.87
N ARG A 338 -29.16 11.45 15.58
CA ARG A 338 -30.22 12.45 15.31
C ARG A 338 -30.90 12.25 13.97
N ARG A 339 -30.18 11.77 12.95
CA ARG A 339 -30.67 11.67 11.56
C ARG A 339 -31.25 10.31 11.21
N TYR A 340 -30.78 9.24 11.85
CA TYR A 340 -31.09 7.86 11.49
C TYR A 340 -31.56 7.05 12.70
N LYS A 341 -32.31 5.97 12.46
CA LYS A 341 -32.81 5.11 13.55
C LYS A 341 -31.66 4.25 14.08
N ALA A 342 -31.13 4.61 15.26
CA ALA A 342 -30.14 3.80 15.94
C ALA A 342 -30.73 2.43 16.32
N ARG A 343 -30.08 1.36 15.87
CA ARG A 343 -30.43 -0.03 16.22
C ARG A 343 -29.58 -0.54 17.37
N VAL A 344 -28.30 -0.16 17.39
CA VAL A 344 -27.36 -0.45 18.49
C VAL A 344 -26.54 0.81 18.76
N GLY A 345 -26.41 1.17 20.03
CA GLY A 345 -25.51 2.22 20.49
C GLY A 345 -24.90 1.81 21.82
N CYS A 346 -23.75 1.14 21.77
CA CYS A 346 -23.05 0.66 22.96
C CYS A 346 -21.59 1.11 22.94
N ALA A 347 -20.83 0.72 23.96
CA ALA A 347 -19.43 1.14 24.13
C ALA A 347 -18.49 0.70 23.00
N SER A 348 -18.89 -0.25 22.15
CA SER A 348 -18.06 -0.79 21.07
C SER A 348 -18.46 -0.36 19.67
N VAL A 349 -19.74 -0.06 19.42
CA VAL A 349 -20.24 0.23 18.07
C VAL A 349 -21.52 1.06 18.11
N LEU A 350 -21.66 1.92 17.11
CA LEU A 350 -22.91 2.52 16.69
C LEU A 350 -23.38 1.85 15.40
N ILE A 351 -24.63 1.38 15.37
CA ILE A 351 -25.28 0.85 14.17
C ILE A 351 -26.61 1.58 13.99
N ALA A 352 -26.83 2.18 12.82
CA ALA A 352 -28.06 2.89 12.49
C ALA A 352 -28.61 2.49 11.13
N GLU A 353 -29.93 2.49 11.00
CA GLU A 353 -30.65 2.21 9.75
C GLU A 353 -30.93 3.51 9.00
N LEU A 354 -30.48 3.57 7.74
CA LEU A 354 -30.51 4.75 6.88
C LEU A 354 -31.87 4.98 6.20
N SER A 355 -32.62 3.89 6.01
CA SER A 355 -33.95 3.89 5.39
C SER A 355 -34.89 2.99 6.21
N PRO A 356 -35.36 3.46 7.39
CA PRO A 356 -36.25 2.66 8.23
C PRO A 356 -37.53 2.33 7.45
N SER A 357 -37.86 1.04 7.43
CA SER A 357 -39.10 0.51 6.83
C SER A 357 -40.36 0.99 7.55
N GLU A 358 -40.22 1.56 8.75
CA GLU A 358 -41.29 2.17 9.52
C GLU A 358 -41.03 3.67 9.69
N ILE A 359 -41.86 4.50 9.04
CA ILE A 359 -42.16 5.81 9.60
C ILE A 359 -42.95 5.51 10.88
N SER A 360 -42.28 5.58 12.04
CA SER A 360 -42.98 5.56 13.33
C SER A 360 -43.95 6.73 13.35
N ARG A 361 -45.22 6.45 13.06
CA ARG A 361 -46.36 7.27 13.46
C ARG A 361 -46.43 7.21 14.99
N HIS A 362 -45.63 8.02 15.66
CA HIS A 362 -45.96 8.56 16.97
C HIS A 362 -46.13 10.05 16.69
N GLY A 363 -47.35 10.55 16.55
CA GLY A 363 -48.37 10.53 17.60
C GLY A 363 -48.39 11.96 18.12
N GLN A 364 -49.44 12.68 17.76
CA GLN A 364 -49.70 14.08 18.12
C GLN A 364 -49.61 14.34 19.62
#